data_AF-A0A536ZP89-F1
#
_entry.id   AF-A0A536ZP89-F1
#
_cell.length_a   1.000
_cell.length_b   1.000
_cell.length_c   1.000
_cell.angle_alpha   90.00
_cell.angle_beta   90.00
_cell.angle_gamma   90.00
#
_symmetry.space_group_name_H-M   'P 1'
#
loop_
_entity.id
_entity.type
_entity.pdbx_description
1 polymer ?
#
loop_
_entity_poly.entity_id
_entity_poly.type
_entity_poly.pdbx_seq_one_letter_code
_entity_poly.pdbx_strand_id
1 'polypeptide(L)'
;MAIAWATTASIGLESSTRRSVGATQLQGATEIYLSRPWLAHYEPGVPADVEVPLKTVPEAFDEATARAPERTAVVFYGRAITYRELREATDRLACALARLGLKKGERVALYLLNSPQFIIAY
;
A
#
# COMPACT_ATOMS: atom_id res chain seq x y z
N MET A 1 -14.12 -32.94 -51.51
CA MET A 1 -12.80 -32.30 -51.28
C MET A 1 -12.76 -31.86 -49.83
N ALA A 2 -11.93 -32.51 -49.01
CA ALA A 2 -11.76 -32.24 -47.60
C ALA A 2 -10.49 -31.42 -47.37
N ILE A 3 -10.59 -30.39 -46.53
CA ILE A 3 -9.43 -29.66 -45.99
C ILE A 3 -9.61 -29.67 -44.46
N ALA A 4 -8.89 -30.60 -43.82
CA ALA A 4 -8.44 -30.44 -42.43
C ALA A 4 -7.53 -29.19 -42.38
N TRP A 5 -7.39 -28.43 -41.30
CA TRP A 5 -6.54 -28.74 -40.16
C TRP A 5 -6.83 -27.62 -39.13
N ALA A 6 -7.36 -27.98 -37.96
CA ALA A 6 -7.24 -27.17 -36.76
C ALA A 6 -7.16 -28.15 -35.59
N THR A 7 -5.93 -28.49 -35.24
CA THR A 7 -5.59 -29.26 -34.05
C THR A 7 -6.07 -28.48 -32.84
N THR A 8 -7.19 -28.88 -32.26
CA THR A 8 -7.56 -28.50 -30.89
C THR A 8 -6.49 -29.08 -29.97
N ALA A 9 -5.45 -28.29 -29.69
CA ALA A 9 -4.59 -28.51 -28.55
C ALA A 9 -5.49 -28.39 -27.32
N SER A 10 -5.80 -29.52 -26.71
CA SER A 10 -6.29 -29.57 -25.33
C SER A 10 -5.30 -28.79 -24.48
N ILE A 11 -5.61 -27.53 -24.17
CA ILE A 11 -5.00 -26.84 -23.05
C ILE A 11 -5.41 -27.68 -21.85
N GLY A 12 -4.48 -28.54 -21.42
CA GLY A 12 -4.54 -29.16 -20.13
C GLY A 12 -4.69 -28.03 -19.12
N LEU A 13 -5.88 -27.93 -18.55
CA LEU A 13 -6.05 -27.36 -17.22
C LEU A 13 -5.22 -28.25 -16.30
N GLU A 14 -3.91 -28.00 -16.25
CA GLU A 14 -3.09 -28.44 -15.12
C GLU A 14 -3.74 -27.82 -13.91
N SER A 15 -4.44 -28.66 -13.17
CA SER A 15 -4.77 -28.45 -11.78
C SER A 15 -3.48 -28.06 -11.09
N SER A 16 -3.26 -26.75 -10.97
CA SER A 16 -2.24 -26.16 -10.13
C SER A 16 -2.46 -26.77 -8.76
N THR A 17 -1.70 -27.82 -8.51
CA THR A 17 -1.63 -28.49 -7.24
C THR A 17 -1.12 -27.39 -6.34
N ARG A 18 -2.01 -26.83 -5.53
CA ARG A 18 -1.70 -25.91 -4.46
C ARG A 18 -0.71 -26.68 -3.58
N ARG A 19 0.59 -26.58 -3.89
CA ARG A 19 1.65 -27.25 -3.12
C ARG A 19 1.44 -26.76 -1.71
N SER A 20 1.03 -27.66 -0.83
CA SER A 20 1.04 -27.40 0.59
C SER A 20 2.49 -27.09 0.92
N VAL A 21 2.78 -25.82 1.19
CA VAL A 21 4.09 -25.44 1.73
C VAL A 21 4.15 -26.11 3.11
N GLY A 22 4.91 -27.20 3.21
CA GLY A 22 5.02 -27.96 4.44
C GLY A 22 5.60 -27.11 5.56
N ALA A 23 5.19 -27.35 6.80
CA ALA A 23 5.63 -26.60 7.98
C ALA A 23 7.16 -26.48 8.10
N THR A 24 7.92 -27.49 7.65
CA THR A 24 9.39 -27.50 7.59
C THR A 24 9.97 -26.42 6.66
N GLN A 25 9.30 -26.13 5.54
CA GLN A 25 9.75 -25.13 4.58
C GLN A 25 9.48 -23.69 5.07
N LEU A 26 8.45 -23.50 5.90
CA LEU A 26 8.15 -22.23 6.57
C LEU A 26 9.11 -21.96 7.75
N GLN A 27 9.61 -23.00 8.42
CA GLN A 27 10.60 -22.87 9.49
C GLN A 27 11.91 -22.24 8.99
N GLY A 28 12.44 -22.74 7.88
CA GLY A 28 13.67 -22.19 7.29
C GLY A 28 13.51 -20.72 6.84
N ALA A 29 12.36 -20.37 6.25
CA ALA A 29 12.08 -18.98 5.87
C ALA A 29 11.95 -18.04 7.09
N THR A 30 11.37 -18.54 8.18
CA THR A 30 11.24 -17.79 9.44
C THR A 30 12.63 -17.57 10.07
N GLU A 31 13.48 -18.59 10.10
CA GLU A 31 14.85 -18.50 10.62
C GLU A 31 15.68 -17.48 9.81
N ILE A 32 15.58 -17.51 8.47
CA ILE A 32 16.22 -16.52 7.59
C ILE A 32 15.71 -15.11 7.90
N TYR A 33 14.40 -14.91 8.02
CA TYR A 33 13.84 -13.59 8.37
C TYR A 33 14.31 -13.11 9.74
N LEU A 34 14.28 -13.97 10.76
CA LEU A 34 14.66 -13.63 12.12
C LEU A 34 16.17 -13.38 12.29
N SER A 35 17.01 -13.94 11.42
CA SER A 35 18.43 -13.57 11.36
C SER A 35 18.68 -12.14 10.87
N ARG A 36 17.65 -11.47 10.33
CA ARG A 36 17.66 -10.07 9.86
C ARG A 36 18.87 -9.75 8.96
N PRO A 37 19.15 -10.54 7.90
CA PRO A 37 20.37 -10.41 7.09
C PRO A 37 20.48 -9.05 6.39
N TRP A 38 19.35 -8.38 6.16
CA TRP A 38 19.31 -7.04 5.57
C TRP A 38 19.98 -5.97 6.44
N LEU A 39 20.13 -6.17 7.75
CA LEU A 39 20.79 -5.20 8.63
C LEU A 39 22.26 -4.99 8.27
N ALA A 40 22.93 -5.99 7.69
CA ALA A 40 24.30 -5.86 7.21
C ALA A 40 24.44 -4.85 6.04
N HIS A 41 23.33 -4.48 5.41
CA HIS A 41 23.27 -3.53 4.30
C HIS A 41 22.76 -2.15 4.74
N TYR A 42 22.50 -1.93 6.04
CA TYR A 42 22.10 -0.63 6.54
C TYR A 42 23.29 0.34 6.54
N GLU A 43 23.04 1.61 6.29
CA GLU A 43 24.07 2.64 6.39
C GLU A 43 24.57 2.75 7.85
N PRO A 44 25.87 3.06 8.06
CA PRO A 44 26.40 3.25 9.40
C PRO A 44 25.61 4.29 10.20
N GLY A 45 25.15 3.90 11.39
CA GLY A 45 24.36 4.76 12.28
C GLY A 45 22.84 4.63 12.14
N VAL A 46 22.34 3.88 11.16
CA VAL A 46 20.90 3.54 11.09
C VAL A 46 20.59 2.46 12.14
N PRO A 47 19.70 2.74 13.11
CA PRO A 47 19.37 1.77 14.14
C PRO A 47 18.58 0.59 13.56
N ALA A 48 18.90 -0.62 14.01
CA ALA A 48 18.18 -1.82 13.61
C ALA A 48 16.73 -1.81 14.12
N ASP A 49 16.52 -1.23 15.30
CA ASP A 49 15.24 -1.15 15.99
C ASP A 49 14.83 0.30 16.18
N VAL A 50 13.56 0.58 15.94
CA VAL A 50 12.98 1.92 16.06
C VAL A 50 11.81 1.84 17.03
N GLU A 51 11.78 2.77 17.99
CA GLU A 51 10.60 2.94 18.84
C GLU A 51 9.48 3.54 18.01
N VAL A 52 8.46 2.73 17.74
CA VAL A 52 7.28 3.17 16.99
C VAL A 52 6.36 3.91 17.97
N PRO A 53 6.04 5.20 17.73
CA PRO A 53 5.18 5.93 18.62
C PRO A 53 3.76 5.33 18.61
N LEU A 54 3.13 5.27 19.78
CA LEU A 54 1.75 4.83 19.97
C LEU A 54 0.77 5.93 19.49
N LYS A 55 0.71 6.16 18.18
CA LYS A 55 -0.20 7.11 17.53
C LYS A 55 -0.90 6.47 16.34
N THR A 56 -2.11 6.94 16.07
CA THR A 56 -2.86 6.56 14.87
C THR A 56 -2.30 7.27 13.63
N VAL A 57 -2.57 6.71 12.45
CA VAL A 57 -2.16 7.35 11.18
C VAL A 57 -2.78 8.75 11.01
N PRO A 58 -4.08 8.97 11.30
CA PRO A 58 -4.67 10.31 11.26
C PRO A 58 -4.00 11.30 12.22
N GLU A 59 -3.67 10.90 13.45
CA GLU A 59 -2.97 11.78 14.40
C GLU A 59 -1.58 12.16 13.91
N ALA A 60 -0.84 11.22 13.32
CA ALA A 60 0.46 11.50 12.71
C ALA A 60 0.33 12.48 11.52
N PHE A 61 -0.74 12.36 10.73
CA PHE A 61 -1.04 13.27 9.63
C PHE A 61 -1.42 14.67 10.12
N ASP A 62 -2.24 14.75 11.16
CA ASP A 62 -2.62 16.01 11.81
C ASP A 62 -1.39 16.75 12.34
N GLU A 63 -0.50 16.05 13.04
CA GLU A 63 0.75 16.62 13.54
C GLU A 63 1.65 17.12 12.40
N ALA A 64 1.82 16.32 11.35
CA ALA A 64 2.65 16.68 10.20
C ALA A 64 2.11 17.93 9.47
N THR A 65 0.80 18.01 9.27
CA THR A 65 0.14 19.11 8.57
C THR A 65 0.14 20.41 9.40
N ALA A 66 0.04 20.30 10.73
CA ALA A 66 0.16 21.43 11.64
C ALA A 66 1.61 21.96 11.73
N ARG A 67 2.60 21.05 11.74
CA ARG A 67 4.01 21.41 11.92
C ARG A 67 4.59 22.19 10.75
N ALA A 68 4.20 21.88 9.52
CA ALA A 68 4.78 22.49 8.32
C ALA A 68 3.75 22.64 7.18
N PRO A 69 2.71 23.49 7.35
CA PRO A 69 1.58 23.55 6.42
C PRO A 69 1.98 23.97 5.01
N GLU A 70 2.94 24.89 4.86
CA GLU A 70 3.40 25.42 3.57
C GLU A 70 4.44 24.51 2.88
N ARG A 71 4.91 23.45 3.55
CA ARG A 71 5.89 22.54 2.95
C ARG A 71 5.20 21.66 1.93
N THR A 72 5.86 21.45 0.79
CA THR A 72 5.39 20.50 -0.23
C THR A 72 5.31 19.08 0.33
N ALA A 73 4.14 18.48 0.26
CA ALA A 73 3.86 17.10 0.66
C ALA A 73 3.90 16.15 -0.54
N VAL A 74 3.35 16.57 -1.69
CA VAL A 74 3.28 15.75 -2.90
C VAL A 74 3.74 16.56 -4.09
N VAL A 75 4.56 15.95 -4.95
CA VAL A 75 4.92 16.49 -6.27
C VAL A 75 4.36 15.56 -7.33
N PHE A 76 3.52 16.09 -8.23
CA PHE A 76 2.88 15.32 -9.29
C PHE A 76 2.92 16.09 -10.60
N TYR A 77 3.62 15.55 -11.61
CA TYR A 77 3.84 16.18 -12.92
C TYR A 77 4.22 17.67 -12.84
N GLY A 78 5.20 18.00 -11.99
CA GLY A 78 5.68 19.38 -11.81
C GLY A 78 4.78 20.27 -10.96
N ARG A 79 3.60 19.80 -10.54
CA ARG A 79 2.76 20.49 -9.56
C ARG A 79 3.14 20.06 -8.15
N ALA A 80 3.43 21.04 -7.30
CA ALA A 80 3.56 20.86 -5.87
C ALA A 80 2.19 20.99 -5.19
N ILE A 81 1.93 20.13 -4.22
CA ILE A 81 0.79 20.19 -3.30
C ILE A 81 1.39 20.30 -1.90
N THR A 82 1.03 21.34 -1.18
CA THR A 82 1.45 21.60 0.21
C THR A 82 0.71 20.70 1.19
N TYR A 83 1.24 20.55 2.40
CA TYR A 83 0.53 19.84 3.48
C TYR A 83 -0.83 20.46 3.79
N ARG A 84 -0.95 21.80 3.72
CA ARG A 84 -2.23 22.50 3.89
C ARG A 84 -3.24 22.09 2.82
N GLU A 85 -2.86 22.17 1.54
CA GLU A 85 -3.76 21.82 0.44
C GLU A 85 -4.16 20.34 0.47
N LEU A 86 -3.23 19.46 0.85
CA LEU A 86 -3.49 18.03 1.02
C LEU A 86 -4.52 17.81 2.13
N ARG A 87 -4.31 18.42 3.30
CA ARG A 87 -5.24 18.37 4.43
C ARG A 87 -6.63 18.84 4.04
N GLU A 88 -6.73 20.00 3.40
CA GLU A 88 -8.03 20.53 2.96
C GLU A 88 -8.72 19.60 1.96
N ALA A 89 -7.97 18.96 1.06
CA ALA A 89 -8.54 18.00 0.11
C ALA A 89 -9.04 16.72 0.81
N THR A 90 -8.28 16.19 1.77
CA THR A 90 -8.67 15.04 2.60
C THR A 90 -9.90 15.35 3.43
N ASP A 91 -9.96 16.51 4.08
CA ASP A 91 -11.12 16.92 4.90
C ASP A 91 -12.38 17.08 4.03
N ARG A 92 -12.25 17.67 2.82
CA ARG A 92 -13.37 17.77 1.88
C ARG A 92 -13.90 16.41 1.48
N LEU A 93 -13.02 15.44 1.20
CA LEU A 93 -13.42 14.09 0.86
C LEU A 93 -14.08 13.38 2.04
N ALA A 94 -13.51 13.48 3.23
CA ALA A 94 -14.07 12.90 4.45
C ALA A 94 -15.48 13.43 4.74
N CYS A 95 -15.69 14.75 4.62
CA CYS A 95 -17.03 15.35 4.74
C CYS A 95 -18.00 14.86 3.66
N ALA A 96 -17.53 14.66 2.42
CA ALA A 96 -18.36 14.14 1.34
C ALA A 96 -18.78 12.69 1.60
N LEU A 97 -17.86 11.83 2.04
CA LEU A 97 -18.15 10.44 2.39
C LEU A 97 -19.12 10.33 3.57
N ALA A 98 -18.94 11.17 4.59
CA ALA A 98 -19.89 11.25 5.72
C ALA A 98 -21.30 11.65 5.26
N ARG A 99 -21.41 12.61 4.32
CA ARG A 99 -22.70 13.02 3.73
C ARG A 99 -23.35 11.93 2.87
N LEU A 100 -22.56 11.04 2.27
CA LEU A 100 -23.05 9.86 1.55
C LEU A 100 -23.53 8.75 2.50
N GLY A 101 -23.39 8.93 3.81
CA GLY A 101 -23.89 8.01 4.83
C GLY A 101 -22.85 7.02 5.36
N LEU A 102 -21.58 7.17 4.98
CA LEU A 102 -20.51 6.28 5.44
C LEU A 102 -20.29 6.42 6.95
N LYS A 103 -20.18 5.29 7.64
CA LYS A 103 -19.97 5.20 9.09
C LYS A 103 -18.62 4.59 9.44
N LYS A 104 -18.16 4.88 10.66
CA LYS A 104 -16.95 4.27 11.22
C LYS A 104 -17.07 2.73 11.19
N GLY A 105 -16.04 2.07 10.67
CA GLY A 105 -15.98 0.61 10.53
C GLY A 105 -16.52 0.08 9.20
N GLU A 106 -17.13 0.94 8.37
CA GLU A 106 -17.49 0.57 7.00
C GLU A 106 -16.26 0.59 6.08
N ARG A 107 -16.36 -0.15 4.98
CA ARG A 107 -15.23 -0.40 4.06
C ARG A 107 -15.47 0.35 2.76
N VAL A 108 -14.42 1.00 2.26
CA VAL A 108 -14.41 1.70 0.98
C VAL A 108 -13.32 1.07 0.12
N ALA A 109 -13.65 0.80 -1.16
CA ALA A 109 -12.66 0.35 -2.14
C ALA A 109 -12.10 1.56 -2.89
N LEU A 110 -10.78 1.66 -2.99
CA LEU A 110 -10.10 2.65 -3.81
C LEU A 110 -9.69 2.01 -5.14
N TYR A 111 -10.27 2.49 -6.24
CA TYR A 111 -9.87 2.11 -7.60
C TYR A 111 -9.42 3.34 -8.37
N LEU A 112 -8.16 3.70 -8.15
CA LEU A 112 -7.55 4.93 -8.64
C LEU A 112 -6.15 4.60 -9.17
N LEU A 113 -5.67 5.40 -10.12
CA LEU A 113 -4.28 5.34 -10.58
C LEU A 113 -3.33 5.91 -9.51
N ASN A 114 -2.02 5.81 -9.73
CA ASN A 114 -1.03 6.50 -8.91
C ASN A 114 -1.09 8.01 -9.18
N SER A 115 -2.00 8.68 -8.49
CA SER A 115 -2.27 10.11 -8.60
C SER A 115 -2.50 10.72 -7.20
N PRO A 116 -2.44 12.06 -7.04
CA PRO A 116 -2.64 12.68 -5.73
C PRO A 116 -3.97 12.32 -5.07
N GLN A 117 -5.00 12.04 -5.87
CA GLN A 117 -6.31 11.62 -5.39
C GLN A 117 -6.25 10.28 -4.62
N PHE A 118 -5.30 9.40 -4.96
CA PHE A 118 -5.09 8.16 -4.20
C PHE A 118 -4.65 8.48 -2.76
N ILE A 119 -3.69 9.38 -2.61
CA ILE A 119 -3.17 9.80 -1.30
C ILE A 119 -4.24 10.58 -0.51
N ILE A 120 -5.05 11.39 -1.19
CA ILE A 120 -6.16 12.12 -0.56
C ILE A 120 -7.24 11.17 0.00
N ALA A 121 -7.41 10.00 -0.62
CA ALA A 121 -8.47 9.04 -0.29
C ALA A 121 -8.09 7.93 0.70
N TYR A 122 -6.80 7.80 1.03
CA TYR A 122 -6.27 6.80 1.95
C TYR A 122 -6.18 7.34 3.38
#